data_AF-A0AAE3KC26-F1
#
_entry.id   AF-A0AAE3KC26-F1
#
_cell.length_a   1.000
_cell.length_b   1.000
_cell.length_c   1.000
_cell.angle_alpha   90.00
_cell.angle_beta   90.00
_cell.angle_gamma   90.00
#
_symmetry.space_group_name_H-M   'P 1'
#
loop_
_entity.id
_entity.type
_entity.pdbx_description
1 polymer ?
#
loop_
_entity_poly.entity_id
_entity_poly.type
_entity_poly.pdbx_seq_one_letter_code
_entity_poly.pdbx_strand_id
1 'polypeptide(L)'
;MWGLTDPAGPAYHPLWYAALLIEAAYTCIMILAAVALIILFFMRHWLFPALYLAVFGLALAYVPIEYLMMSTVTGDPVPYLEGDIKGIATLVLSALIWIPYILVSRRVKNTFIEGRRAPIGATRT
;
A
#
# COMPACT_ATOMS: atom_id res chain seq x y z
N MET A 1 -4.64 -25.09 -8.96
CA MET A 1 -3.59 -24.10 -9.26
C MET A 1 -3.12 -24.17 -10.72
N TRP A 2 -2.82 -25.35 -11.30
CA TRP A 2 -2.34 -25.47 -12.69
C TRP A 2 -3.39 -25.25 -13.80
N GLY A 3 -4.69 -25.23 -13.50
CA GLY A 3 -5.77 -25.13 -14.51
C GLY A 3 -6.16 -23.72 -14.97
N LEU A 4 -5.56 -22.66 -14.41
CA LEU A 4 -5.85 -21.25 -14.77
C LEU A 4 -4.90 -20.73 -15.85
N THR A 5 -3.70 -21.31 -15.93
CA THR A 5 -2.65 -20.96 -16.90
C THR A 5 -2.43 -22.04 -17.97
N ASP A 6 -3.14 -23.17 -17.87
CA ASP A 6 -3.18 -24.20 -18.91
C ASP A 6 -4.18 -23.81 -20.00
N PRO A 7 -3.76 -23.61 -21.26
CA PRO A 7 -4.67 -23.29 -22.37
C PRO A 7 -5.78 -24.33 -22.58
N ALA A 8 -5.60 -25.57 -22.10
CA ALA A 8 -6.60 -26.64 -22.17
C ALA A 8 -7.60 -26.63 -20.99
N GLY A 9 -7.42 -25.74 -20.01
CA GLY A 9 -8.25 -25.64 -18.81
C GLY A 9 -9.56 -24.86 -19.05
N PRO A 10 -10.69 -25.28 -18.44
CA PRO A 10 -11.99 -24.62 -18.62
C PRO A 10 -12.07 -23.20 -18.01
N ALA A 11 -11.10 -22.82 -17.18
CA ALA A 11 -11.00 -21.51 -16.53
C ALA A 11 -9.85 -20.64 -17.10
N TYR A 12 -9.27 -21.04 -18.24
CA TYR A 12 -8.18 -20.31 -18.87
C TYR A 12 -8.66 -18.99 -19.46
N HIS A 13 -7.89 -17.95 -19.17
CA HIS A 13 -8.04 -16.62 -19.75
C HIS A 13 -6.64 -16.08 -20.04
N PRO A 14 -6.35 -15.51 -21.23
CA PRO A 14 -5.02 -15.02 -21.57
C PRO A 14 -4.46 -13.98 -20.57
N LEU A 15 -5.34 -13.25 -19.88
CA LEU A 15 -4.95 -12.24 -18.89
C LEU A 15 -4.59 -12.81 -17.51
N TRP A 16 -4.85 -14.09 -17.21
CA TRP A 16 -4.49 -14.67 -15.89
C TRP A 16 -3.01 -14.57 -15.58
N TYR A 17 -2.16 -14.83 -16.59
CA TYR A 17 -0.72 -14.73 -16.42
C TYR A 17 -0.28 -13.29 -16.06
N ALA A 18 -0.83 -12.29 -16.75
CA ALA A 18 -0.56 -10.89 -16.47
C ALA A 18 -1.09 -10.46 -15.09
N ALA A 19 -2.30 -10.91 -14.72
CA ALA A 19 -2.91 -10.62 -13.43
C ALA A 19 -2.06 -11.16 -12.26
N LEU A 20 -1.62 -12.42 -12.36
CA LEU A 20 -0.77 -13.05 -11.34
C LEU A 20 0.60 -12.38 -11.22
N LEU A 21 1.21 -11.95 -12.33
CA LEU A 21 2.46 -11.21 -12.31
C LEU A 21 2.31 -9.85 -11.63
N ILE A 22 1.22 -9.13 -11.92
CA ILE A 22 0.93 -7.84 -11.29
C ILE A 22 0.70 -8.01 -9.79
N GLU A 23 -0.06 -9.02 -9.38
CA GLU A 23 -0.33 -9.32 -7.97
C GLU A 23 0.95 -9.68 -7.20
N ALA A 24 1.80 -10.52 -7.79
CA ALA A 24 3.10 -10.88 -7.23
C ALA A 24 4.02 -9.66 -7.12
N ALA A 25 4.09 -8.84 -8.17
CA ALA A 25 4.90 -7.62 -8.18
C ALA A 25 4.42 -6.62 -7.12
N TYR A 26 3.10 -6.40 -7.02
CA TYR A 26 2.50 -5.55 -6.01
C TYR A 26 2.84 -6.03 -4.59
N THR A 27 2.68 -7.32 -4.32
CA THR A 27 3.01 -7.92 -3.01
C THR A 27 4.48 -7.73 -2.66
N CYS A 28 5.39 -7.98 -3.62
CA CYS A 28 6.82 -7.73 -3.43
C CYS A 28 7.13 -6.26 -3.12
N ILE A 29 6.52 -5.32 -3.85
CA ILE A 29 6.67 -3.88 -3.60
C ILE A 29 6.17 -3.52 -2.20
N MET A 30 5.02 -4.05 -1.78
CA MET A 30 4.44 -3.79 -0.46
C MET A 30 5.31 -4.35 0.68
N ILE A 31 5.88 -5.54 0.51
CA ILE A 31 6.83 -6.12 1.47
C ILE A 31 8.08 -5.24 1.59
N LEU A 32 8.68 -4.86 0.46
CA LEU A 32 9.86 -4.00 0.45
C LEU A 32 9.58 -2.63 1.08
N ALA A 33 8.42 -2.06 0.78
CA ALA A 33 8.01 -0.79 1.37
C ALA A 33 7.75 -0.90 2.88
N ALA A 34 7.18 -2.01 3.36
CA ALA A 34 7.01 -2.27 4.78
C ALA A 34 8.37 -2.38 5.51
N VAL A 35 9.33 -3.11 4.94
CA VAL A 35 10.70 -3.19 5.47
C VAL A 35 11.35 -1.80 5.50
N ALA A 36 11.23 -1.03 4.42
CA ALA A 36 11.76 0.34 4.36
C ALA A 36 11.12 1.25 5.42
N LEU A 37 9.81 1.14 5.66
CA LEU A 37 9.12 1.88 6.71
C LEU A 37 9.63 1.53 8.10
N ILE A 38 9.86 0.25 8.39
CA ILE A 38 10.43 -0.20 9.67
C ILE A 38 11.82 0.42 9.87
N ILE A 39 12.69 0.34 8.85
CA ILE A 39 14.03 0.91 8.90
C ILE A 39 13.97 2.42 9.13
N LEU A 40 13.17 3.15 8.33
CA LEU A 40 13.01 4.60 8.44
C LEU A 40 12.42 5.03 9.79
N PHE A 41 11.53 4.21 10.35
CA PHE A 41 10.94 4.43 11.68
C PHE A 41 12.03 4.40 12.77
N PHE A 42 12.88 3.36 12.77
CA PHE A 42 13.97 3.26 13.74
C PHE A 42 15.06 4.30 13.52
N MET A 43 15.34 4.66 12.27
CA MET A 43 16.27 5.73 11.93
C MET A 43 15.73 7.14 12.24
N ARG A 44 14.45 7.26 12.64
CA ARG A 44 13.77 8.54 12.86
C ARG A 44 13.90 9.48 11.66
N HIS A 45 13.88 8.91 10.45
CA HIS A 45 14.17 9.66 9.23
C HIS A 45 12.95 10.43 8.70
N TRP A 46 13.14 11.68 8.28
CA TRP A 46 12.08 12.58 7.80
C TRP A 46 11.27 12.07 6.60
N LEU A 47 11.78 11.08 5.87
CA LEU A 47 11.07 10.44 4.76
C LEU A 47 9.97 9.46 5.24
N PHE A 48 10.02 9.01 6.50
CA PHE A 48 9.06 8.06 7.03
C PHE A 48 7.60 8.49 6.83
N PRO A 49 7.18 9.72 7.21
CA PRO A 49 5.79 10.16 7.03
C PRO A 49 5.35 10.19 5.57
N ALA A 50 6.24 10.61 4.67
CA ALA A 50 5.95 10.70 3.24
C ALA A 50 5.82 9.32 2.60
N LEU A 51 6.76 8.41 2.91
CA LEU A 51 6.70 7.03 2.43
C LEU A 51 5.47 6.30 3.00
N TYR A 52 5.14 6.52 4.27
CA TYR A 52 3.98 5.90 4.90
C TYR A 52 2.68 6.30 4.18
N LEU A 53 2.53 7.58 3.87
CA LEU A 53 1.37 8.08 3.13
C LEU A 53 1.34 7.51 1.69
N ALA A 54 2.50 7.39 1.03
CA ALA A 54 2.59 6.80 -0.31
C ALA A 54 2.21 5.31 -0.31
N VAL A 55 2.70 4.52 0.64
CA VAL A 55 2.37 3.09 0.79
C VAL A 55 0.89 2.92 1.07
N PHE A 56 0.34 3.75 1.96
CA PHE A 56 -1.08 3.70 2.28
C PHE A 56 -1.95 4.06 1.06
N GLY A 57 -1.60 5.12 0.33
CA GLY A 57 -2.29 5.52 -0.90
C GLY A 57 -2.20 4.45 -2.01
N LEU A 58 -1.04 3.83 -2.17
CA LEU A 58 -0.84 2.71 -3.10
C LEU A 58 -1.73 1.51 -2.72
N ALA A 59 -1.82 1.20 -1.42
CA ALA A 59 -2.68 0.13 -0.94
C ALA A 59 -4.17 0.40 -1.19
N LEU A 60 -4.61 1.63 -0.96
CA LEU A 60 -5.99 2.05 -1.28
C LEU A 60 -6.28 1.94 -2.78
N ALA A 61 -5.35 2.39 -3.62
CA ALA A 61 -5.52 2.41 -5.07
C ALA A 61 -5.53 1.01 -5.69
N TYR A 62 -4.84 0.04 -5.06
CA TYR A 62 -4.77 -1.33 -5.57
C TYR A 62 -6.12 -2.06 -5.47
N VAL A 63 -6.91 -1.82 -4.42
CA VAL A 63 -8.22 -2.47 -4.21
C VAL A 63 -9.15 -2.37 -5.44
N PRO A 64 -9.45 -1.18 -6.00
CA PRO A 64 -10.28 -1.09 -7.20
C PRO A 64 -9.60 -1.64 -8.46
N ILE A 65 -8.26 -1.57 -8.56
CA ILE A 65 -7.50 -2.12 -9.69
C ILE A 65 -7.65 -3.64 -9.71
N GLU A 66 -7.43 -4.30 -8.59
CA GLU A 66 -7.59 -5.73 -8.42
C GLU A 66 -9.02 -6.17 -8.75
N TYR A 67 -10.03 -5.45 -8.25
CA TYR A 67 -11.43 -5.70 -8.57
C TYR A 67 -11.70 -5.68 -10.08
N LEU A 68 -11.24 -4.62 -10.77
CA LEU A 68 -11.41 -4.50 -12.22
C LEU A 68 -10.65 -5.61 -12.96
N MET A 69 -9.43 -5.92 -12.56
CA MET A 69 -8.65 -6.99 -13.16
C MET A 69 -9.34 -8.35 -13.00
N MET A 70 -9.75 -8.71 -11.79
CA MET A 70 -10.39 -10.00 -11.52
C MET A 70 -11.73 -10.13 -12.23
N SER A 71 -12.57 -9.09 -12.23
CA SER A 71 -13.84 -9.10 -12.98
C SER A 71 -13.64 -9.26 -14.50
N THR A 72 -12.58 -8.68 -15.08
CA THR A 72 -12.27 -8.90 -16.51
C THR A 72 -11.78 -10.30 -16.81
N VAL A 73 -11.12 -10.94 -15.86
CA VAL A 73 -10.47 -12.24 -16.04
C VAL A 73 -11.44 -13.40 -15.77
N THR A 74 -12.32 -13.27 -14.77
CA THR A 74 -13.32 -14.28 -14.42
C THR A 74 -14.61 -14.14 -15.21
N GLY A 75 -14.90 -12.97 -15.78
CA GLY A 75 -16.15 -12.67 -16.48
C GLY A 75 -17.36 -12.52 -15.55
N ASP A 76 -17.18 -12.72 -14.25
CA ASP A 76 -18.22 -12.55 -13.23
C ASP A 76 -18.05 -11.21 -12.51
N PRO A 77 -19.03 -10.30 -12.58
CA PRO A 77 -18.95 -8.99 -11.92
C PRO A 77 -19.16 -9.05 -10.40
N VAL A 78 -19.50 -10.22 -9.84
CA VAL A 78 -20.13 -10.33 -8.51
C VAL A 78 -19.30 -10.97 -7.37
N PRO A 79 -18.18 -11.69 -7.56
CA PRO A 79 -17.62 -12.46 -6.45
C PRO A 79 -17.04 -11.61 -5.30
N TYR A 80 -16.78 -10.31 -5.53
CA TYR A 80 -16.06 -9.46 -4.57
C TYR A 80 -16.97 -8.64 -3.63
N LEU A 81 -18.16 -8.19 -4.09
CA LEU A 81 -18.97 -7.23 -3.34
C LEU A 81 -19.71 -7.83 -2.15
N GLU A 82 -20.14 -9.09 -2.23
CA GLU A 82 -20.85 -9.76 -1.13
C GLU A 82 -19.90 -10.26 -0.04
N GLY A 83 -18.62 -10.47 -0.36
CA GLY A 83 -17.59 -11.00 0.55
C GLY A 83 -16.74 -9.95 1.27
N ASP A 84 -16.47 -8.78 0.66
CA ASP A 84 -15.36 -7.90 1.10
C ASP A 84 -15.76 -6.50 1.59
N ILE A 85 -17.03 -6.28 1.93
CA ILE A 85 -17.48 -5.03 2.59
C ILE A 85 -16.68 -4.77 3.87
N LYS A 86 -16.30 -5.83 4.59
CA LYS A 86 -15.47 -5.74 5.79
C LYS A 86 -14.05 -5.25 5.47
N GLY A 87 -13.44 -5.72 4.38
CA GLY A 87 -12.10 -5.28 3.96
C GLY A 87 -12.11 -3.79 3.62
N ILE A 88 -13.07 -3.36 2.80
CA ILE A 88 -13.23 -1.95 2.41
C ILE A 88 -13.49 -1.06 3.64
N ALA A 89 -14.39 -1.47 4.54
CA ALA A 89 -14.67 -0.71 5.75
C ALA A 89 -13.44 -0.59 6.67
N THR A 90 -12.68 -1.68 6.83
CA THR A 90 -11.45 -1.68 7.65
C THR A 90 -10.38 -0.78 7.05
N LEU A 91 -10.25 -0.79 5.72
CA LEU A 91 -9.32 0.04 4.96
C LEU A 91 -9.65 1.53 5.12
N VAL A 92 -10.94 1.91 4.98
CA VAL A 92 -11.42 3.29 5.15
C VAL A 92 -11.23 3.78 6.59
N LEU A 93 -11.59 2.96 7.59
CA LEU A 93 -11.39 3.30 8.99
C LEU A 93 -9.90 3.46 9.33
N SER A 94 -9.07 2.56 8.80
CA SER A 94 -7.61 2.67 8.94
C SER A 94 -7.10 3.98 8.33
N ALA A 95 -7.60 4.37 7.15
CA ALA A 95 -7.23 5.64 6.50
C ALA A 95 -7.57 6.85 7.38
N LEU A 96 -8.79 6.86 7.90
CA LEU A 96 -9.31 7.94 8.74
C LEU A 96 -8.56 8.07 10.07
N ILE A 97 -7.90 7.01 10.55
CA ILE A 97 -7.11 7.06 11.78
C ILE A 97 -5.66 7.44 11.47
N TRP A 98 -5.03 6.74 10.53
CA TRP A 98 -3.59 6.83 10.31
C TRP A 98 -3.18 8.09 9.53
N ILE A 99 -3.95 8.53 8.54
CA ILE A 99 -3.64 9.74 7.76
C ILE A 99 -3.57 10.99 8.66
N PRO A 100 -4.61 11.31 9.46
CA PRO A 100 -4.53 12.48 10.33
C PRO A 100 -3.49 12.32 11.43
N TYR A 101 -3.25 11.11 11.94
CA TYR A 101 -2.17 10.86 12.90
C TYR A 101 -0.81 11.26 12.30
N ILE A 102 -0.48 10.80 11.09
CA ILE A 102 0.80 11.08 10.46
C ILE A 102 0.96 12.57 10.11
N LEU A 103 -0.10 13.24 9.66
CA LEU A 103 -0.05 14.65 9.23
C LEU A 103 -0.08 15.65 10.41
N VAL A 104 -0.86 15.35 11.46
CA VAL A 104 -1.16 16.31 12.53
C VAL A 104 -0.33 16.05 13.79
N SER A 105 0.06 14.80 14.08
CA SER A 105 0.69 14.43 15.35
C SER A 105 1.98 15.22 15.62
N ARG A 106 2.01 15.93 16.75
CA ARG A 106 3.20 16.63 17.26
C ARG A 106 4.37 15.66 17.43
N ARG A 107 4.11 14.40 17.85
CA ARG A 107 5.18 13.40 18.02
C ARG A 107 5.87 13.06 16.70
N VAL A 108 5.11 12.93 15.62
CA VAL A 108 5.67 12.64 14.28
C VAL A 108 6.54 13.82 13.82
N LYS A 109 6.05 15.05 13.98
CA LYS A 109 6.81 16.26 13.63
C LYS A 109 8.10 16.38 14.47
N ASN A 110 8.01 16.18 15.77
CA ASN A 110 9.15 16.31 16.68
C ASN A 110 10.19 15.19 16.49
N THR A 111 9.76 13.97 16.14
CA THR A 111 10.66 12.82 15.98
C THR A 111 11.32 12.79 14.60
N PHE A 112 10.58 13.15 13.54
CA PHE A 112 11.03 12.95 12.16
C PHE A 112 11.37 14.25 11.42
N ILE A 113 10.86 15.42 11.82
CA ILE A 113 10.97 16.67 11.05
C ILE A 113 11.88 17.71 11.74
N GLU A 114 11.81 17.80 13.07
CA GLU A 114 12.37 18.94 13.83
C GLU A 114 13.92 18.99 13.84
N GLY A 115 14.59 17.84 13.67
CA GLY A 115 16.05 17.75 13.56
C GLY A 115 16.66 18.42 12.31
N ARG A 116 15.84 18.85 11.34
CA ARG A 116 16.31 19.55 10.12
C ARG A 116 16.56 21.06 10.35
N ARG A 117 16.14 21.61 11.50
CA ARG A 117 16.33 23.03 11.87
C ARG A 117 17.48 23.21 12.86
N ALA A 118 18.68 22.71 12.56
CA ALA A 118 19.87 23.29 13.17
C ALA A 118 20.19 24.57 12.37
N PRO A 119 20.11 25.77 12.96
CA PRO A 119 20.53 26.98 12.25
C PRO A 119 22.02 26.86 11.91
N ILE A 120 22.33 26.91 10.62
CA ILE A 120 23.68 27.14 10.11
C ILE A 120 24.06 28.54 10.58
N GLY A 121 24.70 28.66 11.76
CA GLY A 121 25.10 29.96 12.31
C GLY A 121 25.10 30.11 13.83
N ALA A 122 24.72 29.09 14.61
CA ALA A 122 24.93 29.15 16.07
C ALA A 122 26.36 28.71 16.45
N THR A 123 27.37 29.44 15.96
CA THR A 123 28.65 29.49 16.66
C THR A 123 28.42 30.16 18.00
N ARG A 124 28.47 29.37 19.07
CA ARG A 124 28.63 29.85 20.43
C ARG A 124 29.93 30.66 20.51
N THR A 125 29.83 31.80 21.19
CA THR A 125 30.90 32.64 21.79
C THR A 125 31.92 33.26 20.85
#